data_AF-A0A0J1CNQ6-F1
#
_entry.id   AF-A0A0J1CNQ6-F1
#
_cell.length_a   1.000
_cell.length_b   1.000
_cell.length_c   1.000
_cell.angle_alpha   90.00
_cell.angle_beta   90.00
_cell.angle_gamma   90.00
#
_symmetry.space_group_name_H-M   'P 1'
#
loop_
_entity.id
_entity.type
_entity.pdbx_description
1 polymer ?
#
loop_
_entity_poly.entity_id
_entity_poly.type
_entity_poly.pdbx_seq_one_letter_code
_entity_poly.pdbx_strand_id
1 'polypeptide(L)'
;MEFSNHTPFPALAFESVMPDGAAFHTIVLRQTFELHDGSLVLAQAQKPLATSDRFYGEPNRSSVAEESDLAPYKPLCDVVISGSAHAPSGRAVPRFAVRAQIIGSSAASGQMGASAPQVLLDRRLAITGPRELVPRSGLVRRASQLMTLCTLGLVRLPAWKLTSPEPVAELPVRYEHTWGGQCLVCADDPAAKRVPKEFLLNDQQWAEHTDQGDSPVAHTVCEDNPVGTGFTEPWFLKAVKPERIRAPQIEADSAPVTAQAWIDSLRGQPSPALRRAGFGVIGKAWSPRRALAGTYDEHWLAERHPGLPDDFQFGYWNGAPEQMQTPHLKGDEAILLTNLLPAGTTGTDSDAEGNTLLRIQLPGHLPMGWAYTDQTLKFAPLLLDTLSIDLSDASRPAATLVWRATFLRATGIQRFEARFIQRSDTNRVSAFPETGVGIDLGAADG
;
A
#
# COMPACT_ATOMS: atom_id res chain seq x y z
N MET A 1 -26.67 17.51 6.90
CA MET A 1 -25.95 17.98 8.10
C MET A 1 -25.14 19.23 7.75
N GLU A 2 -25.22 20.28 8.57
CA GLU A 2 -24.33 21.45 8.51
C GLU A 2 -22.94 21.08 9.07
N PHE A 3 -21.86 21.51 8.41
CA PHE A 3 -20.50 21.30 8.89
C PHE A 3 -19.82 22.63 9.18
N SER A 4 -19.30 22.79 10.40
CA SER A 4 -18.50 23.94 10.79
C SER A 4 -17.09 23.49 11.17
N ASN A 5 -16.09 23.95 10.42
CA ASN A 5 -14.69 23.66 10.71
C ASN A 5 -14.09 24.79 11.58
N HIS A 6 -13.85 24.51 12.86
CA HIS A 6 -13.16 25.41 13.79
C HIS A 6 -11.68 25.01 13.99
N THR A 7 -11.16 24.13 13.14
CA THR A 7 -9.74 23.77 13.14
C THR A 7 -8.99 24.64 12.12
N PRO A 8 -7.65 24.79 12.26
CA PRO A 8 -6.83 25.44 11.24
C PRO A 8 -6.53 24.52 10.03
N PHE A 9 -7.17 23.36 9.93
CA PHE A 9 -6.83 22.31 8.96
C PHE A 9 -7.87 22.22 7.85
N PRO A 10 -7.46 21.89 6.61
CA PRO A 10 -8.39 21.55 5.54
C PRO A 10 -9.30 20.38 5.95
N ALA A 11 -10.60 20.59 5.81
CA ALA A 11 -11.61 19.59 6.14
C ALA A 11 -12.83 19.73 5.24
N LEU A 12 -13.52 18.61 5.01
CA LEU A 12 -14.72 18.53 4.18
C LEU A 12 -15.71 17.54 4.79
N ALA A 13 -17.00 17.82 4.66
CA ALA A 13 -18.07 16.88 4.94
C ALA A 13 -18.80 16.52 3.64
N PHE A 14 -19.09 15.24 3.45
CA PHE A 14 -19.83 14.73 2.30
C PHE A 14 -20.73 13.55 2.71
N GLU A 15 -21.68 13.19 1.85
CA GLU A 15 -22.58 12.05 2.05
C GLU A 15 -22.14 10.87 1.19
N SER A 16 -22.38 9.66 1.67
CA SER A 16 -22.15 8.40 0.97
C SER A 16 -23.23 7.40 1.36
N VAL A 17 -23.26 6.26 0.69
CA VAL A 17 -24.28 5.22 0.88
C VAL A 17 -23.63 3.88 1.21
N MET A 18 -24.28 3.12 2.08
CA MET A 18 -23.97 1.72 2.34
C MET A 18 -24.53 0.82 1.22
N PRO A 19 -24.12 -0.46 1.16
CA PRO A 19 -24.71 -1.43 0.23
C PRO A 19 -26.24 -1.49 0.33
N ASP A 20 -26.80 -1.51 1.53
CA ASP A 20 -28.26 -1.53 1.76
C ASP A 20 -28.99 -0.22 1.37
N GLY A 21 -28.28 0.77 0.84
CA GLY A 21 -28.81 2.08 0.44
C GLY A 21 -28.93 3.10 1.58
N ALA A 22 -28.59 2.73 2.82
CA ALA A 22 -28.61 3.67 3.92
C ALA A 22 -27.51 4.74 3.77
N ALA A 23 -27.91 6.00 3.84
CA ALA A 23 -26.99 7.13 3.74
C ALA A 23 -26.24 7.38 5.05
N PHE A 24 -24.98 7.80 4.94
CA PHE A 24 -24.15 8.24 6.05
C PHE A 24 -23.32 9.46 5.66
N HIS A 25 -23.00 10.27 6.66
CA HIS A 25 -22.12 11.43 6.53
C HIS A 25 -20.70 11.06 6.88
N THR A 26 -19.75 11.56 6.09
CA THR A 26 -18.32 11.44 6.32
C THR A 26 -17.72 12.83 6.46
N ILE A 27 -16.97 13.05 7.53
CA ILE A 27 -16.13 14.23 7.73
C ILE A 27 -14.70 13.77 7.60
N VAL A 28 -13.91 14.45 6.76
CA VAL A 28 -12.47 14.22 6.61
C VAL A 28 -11.71 15.49 6.95
N LEU A 29 -10.60 15.35 7.65
CA LEU A 29 -9.69 16.44 8.04
C LEU A 29 -8.25 16.01 7.81
N ARG A 30 -7.43 16.90 7.23
CA ARG A 30 -6.04 16.62 6.88
C ARG A 30 -5.06 17.53 7.60
N GLN A 31 -4.11 16.94 8.29
CA GLN A 31 -2.99 17.63 8.93
C GLN A 31 -1.68 17.33 8.21
N THR A 32 -0.88 18.36 8.00
CA THR A 32 0.47 18.26 7.43
C THR A 32 1.50 18.72 8.46
N PHE A 33 2.53 17.89 8.63
CA PHE A 33 3.69 18.16 9.47
C PHE A 33 4.95 18.11 8.61
N GLU A 34 5.91 18.96 8.92
CA GLU A 34 7.27 18.86 8.42
C GLU A 34 8.13 18.21 9.50
N LEU A 35 9.10 17.39 9.10
CA LEU A 35 10.06 16.79 10.00
C LEU A 35 11.32 17.66 10.05
N HIS A 36 11.60 18.22 11.23
CA HIS A 36 12.78 19.04 11.49
C HIS A 36 13.59 18.39 12.60
N ASP A 37 14.85 18.04 12.32
CA ASP A 37 15.78 17.45 13.29
C ASP A 37 15.20 16.26 14.09
N GLY A 38 14.46 15.38 13.41
CA GLY A 38 13.82 14.20 14.01
C GLY A 38 12.50 14.47 14.74
N SER A 39 12.00 15.70 14.74
CA SER A 39 10.75 16.09 15.38
C SER A 39 9.71 16.60 14.39
N LEU A 40 8.45 16.18 14.54
CA LEU A 40 7.35 16.70 13.73
C LEU A 40 6.95 18.10 14.22
N VAL A 41 6.94 19.04 13.29
CA VAL A 41 6.45 20.40 13.49
C VAL A 41 5.25 20.60 12.57
N LEU A 42 4.18 21.19 13.09
CA LEU A 42 3.00 21.47 12.28
C LEU A 42 3.38 22.43 11.14
N ALA A 43 3.08 22.04 9.90
CA ALA A 43 3.48 22.83 8.73
C ALA A 43 2.78 24.19 8.73
N GLN A 44 3.52 25.27 8.46
CA GLN A 44 2.95 26.61 8.36
C GLN A 44 1.88 26.69 7.26
N ALA A 45 2.11 26.01 6.14
CA ALA A 45 1.15 25.83 5.07
C ALA A 45 0.66 24.38 5.06
N GLN A 46 -0.63 24.18 5.28
CA GLN A 46 -1.26 22.85 5.24
C GLN A 46 -1.52 22.42 3.79
N LYS A 47 -1.26 21.16 3.46
CA LYS A 47 -1.67 20.60 2.17
C LYS A 47 -3.21 20.54 2.11
N PRO A 48 -3.85 20.91 0.98
CA PRO A 48 -5.28 20.72 0.81
C PRO A 48 -5.63 19.23 0.87
N LEU A 49 -6.91 18.91 1.04
CA LEU A 49 -7.40 17.55 0.84
C LEU A 49 -7.05 17.07 -0.58
N ALA A 50 -6.52 15.86 -0.69
CA ALA A 50 -6.37 15.19 -1.98
C ALA A 50 -7.77 14.81 -2.46
N THR A 51 -8.20 15.38 -3.58
CA THR A 51 -9.53 15.12 -4.15
C THR A 51 -9.49 14.09 -5.28
N SER A 52 -8.29 13.78 -5.79
CA SER A 52 -8.04 12.78 -6.83
C SER A 52 -6.76 12.02 -6.52
N ASP A 53 -6.66 10.81 -7.09
CA ASP A 53 -5.44 10.02 -7.00
C ASP A 53 -4.33 10.66 -7.85
N ARG A 54 -3.11 10.70 -7.32
CA ARG A 54 -1.90 11.15 -8.02
C ARG A 54 -0.96 9.97 -8.21
N PHE A 55 -0.35 9.89 -9.37
CA PHE A 55 0.56 8.80 -9.76
C PHE A 55 2.00 9.33 -9.87
N TYR A 56 2.99 8.44 -9.77
CA TYR A 56 4.40 8.79 -10.00
C TYR A 56 4.71 9.11 -11.46
N GLY A 57 3.93 8.54 -12.39
CA GLY A 57 3.96 8.80 -13.82
C GLY A 57 2.55 8.72 -14.38
N GLU A 58 2.37 8.03 -15.50
CA GLU A 58 1.06 7.89 -16.13
C GLU A 58 0.11 6.99 -15.30
N PRO A 59 -1.18 7.35 -15.18
CA PRO A 59 -2.21 6.49 -14.60
C PRO A 59 -2.23 5.11 -15.26
N ASN A 60 -2.45 4.06 -14.47
CA ASN A 60 -2.44 2.65 -14.90
C ASN A 60 -1.10 2.10 -15.45
N ARG A 61 -0.06 2.94 -15.60
CA ARG A 61 1.29 2.53 -16.03
C ARG A 61 2.36 2.80 -14.98
N SER A 62 1.98 3.38 -13.85
CA SER A 62 2.84 3.67 -12.70
C SER A 62 2.10 3.48 -11.38
N SER A 63 2.87 3.37 -10.30
CA SER A 63 2.34 3.29 -8.94
C SER A 63 1.57 4.56 -8.53
N VAL A 64 0.55 4.40 -7.69
CA VAL A 64 -0.15 5.50 -7.02
C VAL A 64 0.82 6.14 -6.01
N ALA A 65 1.03 7.44 -6.12
CA ALA A 65 1.85 8.23 -5.20
C ALA A 65 1.04 8.73 -4.00
N GLU A 66 -0.23 9.10 -4.24
CA GLU A 66 -1.13 9.63 -3.24
C GLU A 66 -2.57 9.34 -3.65
N GLU A 67 -3.41 8.88 -2.72
CA GLU A 67 -4.82 8.59 -2.98
C GLU A 67 -5.70 9.76 -2.54
N SER A 68 -6.89 9.87 -3.12
CA SER A 68 -7.92 10.78 -2.64
C SER A 68 -8.27 10.54 -1.16
N ASP A 69 -8.39 11.63 -0.41
CA ASP A 69 -8.89 11.66 0.97
C ASP A 69 -10.42 11.45 1.04
N LEU A 70 -11.10 11.39 -0.12
CA LEU A 70 -12.56 11.29 -0.22
C LEU A 70 -13.09 9.86 -0.17
N ALA A 71 -12.34 8.95 0.46
CA ALA A 71 -12.85 7.63 0.82
C ALA A 71 -14.05 7.78 1.80
N PRO A 72 -15.21 7.18 1.51
CA PRO A 72 -16.38 7.22 2.39
C PRO A 72 -16.09 6.71 3.81
N TYR A 73 -15.43 5.57 3.91
CA TYR A 73 -15.13 4.92 5.19
C TYR A 73 -13.91 4.01 5.03
N LYS A 74 -13.01 4.01 6.03
CA LYS A 74 -11.86 3.09 6.11
C LYS A 74 -11.93 2.30 7.43
N PRO A 75 -12.11 0.96 7.38
CA PRO A 75 -12.16 0.14 8.59
C PRO A 75 -10.83 0.08 9.36
N LEU A 76 -9.70 0.33 8.69
CA LEU A 76 -8.36 0.32 9.29
C LEU A 76 -7.59 1.60 8.95
N CYS A 77 -6.47 1.82 9.63
CA CYS A 77 -5.53 2.88 9.29
C CYS A 77 -4.51 2.41 8.24
N ASP A 78 -4.43 3.13 7.14
CA ASP A 78 -3.38 2.95 6.13
C ASP A 78 -2.08 3.63 6.57
N VAL A 79 -0.98 2.89 6.62
CA VAL A 79 0.37 3.44 6.78
C VAL A 79 1.06 3.43 5.42
N VAL A 80 1.28 4.61 4.85
CA VAL A 80 1.85 4.79 3.51
C VAL A 80 3.21 5.48 3.64
N ILE A 81 4.25 4.91 3.05
CA ILE A 81 5.59 5.53 3.04
C ILE A 81 6.07 5.67 1.59
N SER A 82 6.42 6.89 1.22
CA SER A 82 6.97 7.24 -0.10
C SER A 82 8.42 7.65 0.04
N GLY A 83 9.29 7.15 -0.83
CA GLY A 83 10.72 7.47 -0.81
C GLY A 83 11.60 6.41 -1.46
N SER A 84 12.91 6.51 -1.20
CA SER A 84 13.92 5.57 -1.67
C SER A 84 14.47 4.73 -0.52
N ALA A 85 14.86 3.49 -0.84
CA ALA A 85 15.68 2.66 0.00
C ALA A 85 17.16 3.02 -0.22
N HIS A 86 17.91 3.19 0.87
CA HIS A 86 19.33 3.55 0.84
C HIS A 86 20.19 2.48 1.50
N ALA A 87 21.26 2.08 0.82
CA ALA A 87 22.16 1.07 1.33
C ALA A 87 22.92 1.54 2.60
N PRO A 88 23.27 0.62 3.51
CA PRO A 88 24.00 0.95 4.73
C PRO A 88 25.30 1.71 4.44
N SER A 89 25.61 2.71 5.28
CA SER A 89 26.76 3.62 5.13
C SER A 89 26.84 4.34 3.76
N GLY A 90 25.75 4.38 2.98
CA GLY A 90 25.74 4.93 1.62
C GLY A 90 26.57 4.14 0.61
N ARG A 91 26.95 2.89 0.92
CA ARG A 91 27.79 2.05 0.05
C ARG A 91 26.93 1.09 -0.76
N ALA A 92 27.13 1.07 -2.07
CA ALA A 92 26.42 0.13 -2.94
C ALA A 92 26.71 -1.32 -2.53
N VAL A 93 25.66 -2.09 -2.24
CA VAL A 93 25.76 -3.51 -1.88
C VAL A 93 24.75 -4.33 -2.68
N PRO A 94 24.99 -5.64 -2.90
CA PRO A 94 24.09 -6.48 -3.68
C PRO A 94 22.69 -6.63 -3.07
N ARG A 95 22.61 -6.58 -1.73
CA ARG A 95 21.36 -6.73 -0.98
C ARG A 95 21.45 -6.00 0.36
N PHE A 96 20.36 -5.35 0.76
CA PHE A 96 20.17 -4.81 2.10
C PHE A 96 18.68 -4.80 2.48
N ALA A 97 18.37 -4.53 3.75
CA ALA A 97 17.00 -4.47 4.24
C ALA A 97 16.55 -3.04 4.52
N VAL A 98 15.26 -2.79 4.33
CA VAL A 98 14.56 -1.61 4.85
C VAL A 98 13.43 -2.06 5.75
N ARG A 99 13.04 -1.21 6.70
CA ARG A 99 12.03 -1.55 7.70
C ARG A 99 11.18 -0.34 8.05
N ALA A 100 9.89 -0.58 8.26
CA ALA A 100 8.97 0.36 8.88
C ALA A 100 8.34 -0.32 10.10
N GLN A 101 8.35 0.36 11.24
CA GLN A 101 7.65 -0.07 12.45
C GLN A 101 6.78 1.03 13.02
N ILE A 102 5.60 0.65 13.49
CA ILE A 102 4.71 1.50 14.27
C ILE A 102 4.57 0.86 15.65
N ILE A 103 4.86 1.64 16.68
CA ILE A 103 4.86 1.20 18.07
C ILE A 103 3.82 2.03 18.82
N GLY A 104 2.82 1.35 19.38
CA GLY A 104 1.78 1.95 20.19
C GLY A 104 2.35 2.56 21.47
N SER A 105 1.74 3.65 21.92
CA SER A 105 2.08 4.28 23.21
C SER A 105 1.72 3.35 24.37
N SER A 106 2.64 3.21 25.33
CA SER A 106 2.48 2.41 26.56
C SER A 106 1.62 3.13 27.63
N ALA A 107 1.20 4.38 27.40
CA ALA A 107 0.52 5.20 28.40
C ALA A 107 -1.00 5.23 28.20
N ALA A 108 -1.72 4.34 28.90
CA ALA A 108 -2.94 4.63 29.67
C ALA A 108 -3.63 3.33 30.14
N SER A 109 -3.00 2.59 31.05
CA SER A 109 -3.77 1.87 32.06
C SER A 109 -3.35 2.46 33.40
N GLY A 110 -4.25 3.21 34.06
CA GLY A 110 -4.09 3.64 35.45
C GLY A 110 -4.08 2.48 36.46
N GLN A 111 -3.74 1.27 36.01
CA GLN A 111 -3.49 0.10 36.83
C GLN A 111 -1.98 -0.15 36.88
N MET A 112 -1.46 -0.37 38.08
CA MET A 112 -0.08 -0.78 38.33
C MET A 112 0.33 -1.92 37.39
N GLY A 113 1.17 -1.59 36.41
CA GLY A 113 1.67 -2.51 35.39
C GLY A 113 1.74 -1.80 34.05
N ALA A 114 2.80 -1.02 33.81
CA ALA A 114 3.07 -0.49 32.48
C ALA A 114 3.24 -1.67 31.51
N SER A 115 2.24 -1.92 30.67
CA SER A 115 2.32 -2.92 29.61
C SER A 115 3.41 -2.49 28.63
N ALA A 116 4.30 -3.40 28.25
CA ALA A 116 5.36 -3.11 27.29
C ALA A 116 4.75 -2.50 26.01
N PRO A 117 5.41 -1.52 25.37
CA PRO A 117 4.92 -0.91 24.14
C PRO A 117 4.63 -1.97 23.08
N GLN A 118 3.40 -1.96 22.56
CA GLN A 118 2.93 -2.94 21.58
C GLN A 118 3.40 -2.54 20.18
N VAL A 119 4.03 -3.46 19.45
CA VAL A 119 4.31 -3.27 18.02
C VAL A 119 3.01 -3.45 17.25
N LEU A 120 2.50 -2.37 16.65
CA LEU A 120 1.26 -2.36 15.85
C LEU A 120 1.54 -2.77 14.39
N LEU A 121 2.74 -2.49 13.89
CA LEU A 121 3.18 -2.80 12.54
C LEU A 121 4.70 -3.06 12.55
N ASP A 122 5.12 -4.09 11.84
CA ASP A 122 6.54 -4.36 11.55
C ASP A 122 6.68 -4.94 10.14
N ARG A 123 7.05 -4.07 9.19
CA ARG A 123 7.22 -4.45 7.80
C ARG A 123 8.69 -4.35 7.39
N ARG A 124 9.26 -5.48 6.99
CA ARG A 124 10.61 -5.59 6.44
C ARG A 124 10.57 -5.95 4.96
N LEU A 125 11.33 -5.23 4.16
CA LEU A 125 11.55 -5.51 2.75
C LEU A 125 13.03 -5.73 2.51
N ALA A 126 13.35 -6.64 1.60
CA ALA A 126 14.70 -6.79 1.09
C ALA A 126 14.82 -6.09 -0.25
N ILE A 127 15.89 -5.33 -0.38
CA ILE A 127 16.27 -4.57 -1.57
C ILE A 127 17.47 -5.27 -2.19
N THR A 128 17.42 -5.45 -3.50
CA THR A 128 18.51 -6.01 -4.29
C THR A 128 18.82 -5.10 -5.47
N GLY A 129 20.07 -5.10 -5.92
CA GLY A 129 20.36 -4.46 -7.19
C GLY A 129 19.84 -5.27 -8.38
N PRO A 130 20.01 -4.74 -9.59
CA PRO A 130 19.54 -5.38 -10.81
C PRO A 130 19.97 -6.85 -10.91
N ARG A 131 19.03 -7.70 -11.32
CA ARG A 131 19.23 -9.12 -11.58
C ARG A 131 18.22 -9.63 -12.59
N GLU A 132 18.59 -10.70 -13.27
CA GLU A 132 17.82 -11.24 -14.39
C GLU A 132 17.68 -12.76 -14.26
N LEU A 133 16.55 -13.27 -14.76
CA LEU A 133 16.38 -14.67 -15.09
C LEU A 133 16.98 -14.91 -16.48
N VAL A 134 17.93 -15.83 -16.54
CA VAL A 134 18.62 -16.19 -17.78
C VAL A 134 18.58 -17.70 -18.01
N PRO A 135 18.46 -18.16 -19.27
CA PRO A 135 18.52 -19.58 -19.58
C PRO A 135 19.91 -20.11 -19.24
N ARG A 136 19.98 -21.31 -18.65
CA ARG A 136 21.27 -21.99 -18.47
C ARG A 136 21.86 -22.38 -19.83
N SER A 137 23.18 -22.30 -19.95
CA SER A 137 23.89 -22.67 -21.18
C SER A 137 23.65 -24.14 -21.57
N GLY A 138 23.79 -24.44 -22.86
CA GLY A 138 23.57 -25.79 -23.39
C GLY A 138 24.45 -26.87 -22.75
N LEU A 139 25.70 -26.53 -22.39
CA LEU A 139 26.60 -27.43 -21.67
C LEU A 139 26.07 -27.80 -20.29
N VAL A 140 25.61 -26.81 -19.52
CA VAL A 140 25.05 -27.03 -18.17
C VAL A 140 23.73 -27.80 -18.24
N ARG A 141 22.91 -27.56 -19.28
CA ARG A 141 21.67 -28.32 -19.51
C ARG A 141 21.96 -29.80 -19.79
N ARG A 142 22.94 -30.11 -20.65
CA ARG A 142 23.37 -31.50 -20.93
C ARG A 142 23.94 -32.19 -19.69
N ALA A 143 24.78 -31.49 -18.91
CA ALA A 143 25.29 -32.01 -17.65
C ALA A 143 24.17 -32.28 -16.64
N SER A 144 23.16 -31.39 -16.56
CA SER A 144 21.98 -31.63 -15.73
C SER A 144 21.19 -32.85 -16.18
N GLN A 145 21.01 -33.07 -17.49
CA GLN A 145 20.30 -34.23 -18.00
C GLN A 145 20.99 -35.53 -17.58
N LEU A 146 22.33 -35.58 -17.68
CA LEU A 146 23.12 -36.70 -17.21
C LEU A 146 22.94 -36.93 -15.70
N MET A 147 23.02 -35.86 -14.90
CA MET A 147 22.80 -35.92 -13.44
C MET A 147 21.40 -36.41 -13.08
N THR A 148 20.37 -35.95 -13.78
CA THR A 148 19.00 -36.42 -13.59
C THR A 148 18.87 -37.90 -13.90
N LEU A 149 19.53 -38.41 -14.95
CA LEU A 149 19.57 -39.85 -15.25
C LEU A 149 20.30 -40.63 -14.14
N CYS A 150 21.50 -40.20 -13.74
CA CYS A 150 22.31 -40.87 -12.71
C CYS A 150 21.63 -40.89 -11.33
N THR A 151 20.82 -39.87 -11.04
CA THR A 151 20.07 -39.76 -9.77
C THR A 151 18.66 -40.33 -9.86
N LEU A 152 18.31 -41.03 -10.96
CA LEU A 152 16.96 -41.55 -11.21
C LEU A 152 15.85 -40.49 -11.04
N GLY A 153 16.16 -39.24 -11.37
CA GLY A 153 15.23 -38.12 -11.28
C GLY A 153 15.27 -37.33 -9.97
N LEU A 154 16.05 -37.76 -8.96
CA LEU A 154 16.12 -37.09 -7.65
C LEU A 154 16.72 -35.68 -7.72
N VAL A 155 17.62 -35.42 -8.68
CA VAL A 155 18.22 -34.10 -8.88
C VAL A 155 17.90 -33.57 -10.28
N ARG A 156 17.17 -32.46 -10.36
CA ARG A 156 16.89 -31.71 -11.59
C ARG A 156 17.33 -30.27 -11.42
N LEU A 157 18.28 -29.80 -12.24
CA LEU A 157 18.62 -28.38 -12.24
C LEU A 157 17.61 -27.61 -13.10
N PRO A 158 17.11 -26.46 -12.61
CA PRO A 158 16.18 -25.65 -13.37
C PRO A 158 16.79 -25.12 -14.66
N ALA A 159 15.99 -25.07 -15.74
CA ALA A 159 16.43 -24.63 -17.07
C ALA A 159 16.82 -23.14 -17.14
N TRP A 160 16.38 -22.37 -16.14
CA TRP A 160 16.68 -20.97 -15.91
C TRP A 160 17.43 -20.80 -14.59
N LYS A 161 18.22 -19.74 -14.49
CA LYS A 161 18.86 -19.31 -13.25
C LYS A 161 18.62 -17.82 -13.04
N LEU A 162 18.54 -17.41 -11.79
CA LEU A 162 18.57 -16.01 -11.41
C LEU A 162 20.03 -15.59 -11.25
N THR A 163 20.43 -14.46 -11.84
CA THR A 163 21.78 -13.91 -11.66
C THR A 163 21.96 -13.38 -10.24
N SER A 164 23.20 -13.30 -9.78
CA SER A 164 23.51 -12.57 -8.55
C SER A 164 23.15 -11.09 -8.74
N PRO A 165 22.58 -10.42 -7.72
CA PRO A 165 22.28 -9.00 -7.82
C PRO A 165 23.55 -8.17 -7.93
N GLU A 166 23.51 -7.17 -8.80
CA GLU A 166 24.55 -6.14 -8.87
C GLU A 166 24.50 -5.24 -7.61
N PRO A 167 25.60 -4.58 -7.21
CA PRO A 167 25.56 -3.62 -6.12
C PRO A 167 24.64 -2.43 -6.44
N VAL A 168 23.81 -2.03 -5.48
CA VAL A 168 22.94 -0.84 -5.58
C VAL A 168 23.06 -0.01 -4.30
N ALA A 169 23.16 1.31 -4.45
CA ALA A 169 23.21 2.25 -3.32
C ALA A 169 21.84 2.83 -2.97
N GLU A 170 20.97 2.96 -3.97
CA GLU A 170 19.65 3.55 -3.83
C GLU A 170 18.65 2.86 -4.76
N LEU A 171 17.43 2.63 -4.28
CA LEU A 171 16.31 2.17 -5.10
C LEU A 171 15.00 2.81 -4.64
N PRO A 172 14.23 3.48 -5.52
CA PRO A 172 12.90 3.94 -5.17
C PRO A 172 12.01 2.79 -4.70
N VAL A 173 11.33 2.94 -3.56
CA VAL A 173 10.46 1.90 -3.00
C VAL A 173 9.09 1.98 -3.68
N ARG A 174 9.00 1.46 -4.91
CA ARG A 174 7.78 1.48 -5.73
C ARG A 174 7.46 0.11 -6.30
N TYR A 175 6.19 -0.10 -6.69
CA TYR A 175 5.71 -1.41 -7.11
C TYR A 175 6.23 -1.85 -8.48
N GLU A 176 6.74 -0.91 -9.29
CA GLU A 176 7.47 -1.17 -10.54
C GLU A 176 8.71 -2.07 -10.32
N HIS A 177 9.31 -2.01 -9.12
CA HIS A 177 10.50 -2.80 -8.77
C HIS A 177 10.16 -4.10 -8.04
N THR A 178 8.88 -4.45 -7.91
CA THR A 178 8.41 -5.66 -7.21
C THR A 178 7.87 -6.68 -8.20
N TRP A 179 7.57 -7.89 -7.71
CA TRP A 179 6.97 -8.93 -8.54
C TRP A 179 5.66 -8.43 -9.19
N GLY A 180 5.53 -8.62 -10.49
CA GLY A 180 4.38 -8.18 -11.26
C GLY A 180 4.73 -7.95 -12.73
N GLY A 181 3.92 -7.15 -13.42
CA GLY A 181 4.12 -6.75 -14.81
C GLY A 181 3.12 -7.39 -15.75
N GLN A 182 3.46 -7.39 -17.03
CA GLN A 182 2.58 -7.85 -18.10
C GLN A 182 3.36 -8.57 -19.21
N CYS A 183 2.70 -9.53 -19.85
CA CYS A 183 3.14 -10.21 -21.06
C CYS A 183 2.32 -9.64 -22.22
N LEU A 184 2.97 -8.86 -23.08
CA LEU A 184 2.30 -8.15 -24.17
C LEU A 184 3.07 -8.35 -25.47
N VAL A 185 2.36 -8.67 -26.55
CA VAL A 185 2.92 -8.77 -27.91
C VAL A 185 2.05 -7.92 -28.84
N CYS A 186 2.64 -6.90 -29.46
CA CYS A 186 1.99 -6.04 -30.45
C CYS A 186 1.90 -6.72 -31.83
N ALA A 187 1.01 -6.22 -32.69
CA ALA A 187 0.78 -6.78 -34.02
C ALA A 187 2.00 -6.68 -34.96
N ASP A 188 2.84 -5.67 -34.75
CA ASP A 188 4.06 -5.40 -35.51
C ASP A 188 5.27 -6.22 -35.02
N ASP A 189 5.20 -6.84 -33.84
CA ASP A 189 6.27 -7.68 -33.30
C ASP A 189 6.40 -8.99 -34.11
N PRO A 190 7.60 -9.40 -34.56
CA PRO A 190 7.83 -10.70 -35.20
C PRO A 190 7.35 -11.91 -34.39
N ALA A 191 7.24 -11.79 -33.06
CA ALA A 191 6.68 -12.77 -32.16
C ALA A 191 5.16 -12.98 -32.32
N ALA A 192 4.43 -12.01 -32.87
CA ALA A 192 2.98 -12.10 -33.08
C ALA A 192 2.58 -13.39 -33.83
N LYS A 193 3.35 -13.77 -34.86
CA LYS A 193 3.12 -14.99 -35.65
C LYS A 193 3.34 -16.29 -34.88
N ARG A 194 3.98 -16.23 -33.72
CA ARG A 194 4.31 -17.37 -32.84
C ARG A 194 3.36 -17.47 -31.63
N VAL A 195 2.47 -16.50 -31.44
CA VAL A 195 1.47 -16.52 -30.38
C VAL A 195 0.45 -17.62 -30.67
N PRO A 196 0.17 -18.53 -29.71
CA PRO A 196 -0.86 -19.54 -29.89
C PRO A 196 -2.26 -18.91 -30.02
N LYS A 197 -3.14 -19.52 -30.82
CA LYS A 197 -4.43 -18.93 -31.18
C LYS A 197 -5.32 -18.63 -29.98
N GLU A 198 -5.25 -19.47 -28.95
CA GLU A 198 -6.01 -19.35 -27.71
C GLU A 198 -5.62 -18.14 -26.84
N PHE A 199 -4.47 -17.51 -27.10
CA PHE A 199 -4.03 -16.28 -26.42
C PHE A 199 -4.19 -15.03 -27.29
N LEU A 200 -4.67 -15.17 -28.53
CA LEU A 200 -4.98 -14.01 -29.36
C LEU A 200 -6.23 -13.34 -28.80
N LEU A 201 -6.18 -12.02 -28.66
CA LEU A 201 -7.35 -11.23 -28.28
C LEU A 201 -8.44 -11.36 -29.36
N ASN A 202 -9.68 -11.55 -28.94
CA ASN A 202 -10.85 -11.54 -29.82
C ASN A 202 -11.35 -10.10 -30.08
N ASP A 203 -12.28 -9.92 -31.02
CA ASP A 203 -12.77 -8.59 -31.42
C ASP A 203 -13.35 -7.77 -30.26
N GLN A 204 -14.00 -8.42 -29.28
CA GLN A 204 -14.54 -7.75 -28.10
C GLN A 204 -13.40 -7.27 -27.17
N GLN A 205 -12.46 -8.16 -26.85
CA GLN A 205 -11.28 -7.83 -26.05
C GLN A 205 -10.44 -6.72 -26.70
N TRP A 206 -10.38 -6.72 -28.03
CA TRP A 206 -9.78 -5.66 -28.82
C TRP A 206 -10.50 -4.32 -28.66
N ALA A 207 -11.83 -4.31 -28.76
CA ALA A 207 -12.63 -3.10 -28.63
C ALA A 207 -12.56 -2.48 -27.22
N GLU A 208 -12.44 -3.32 -26.19
CA GLU A 208 -12.37 -2.92 -24.78
C GLU A 208 -10.93 -2.59 -24.32
N HIS A 209 -9.92 -2.80 -25.16
CA HIS A 209 -8.53 -2.58 -24.77
C HIS A 209 -8.22 -1.08 -24.59
N THR A 210 -7.58 -0.72 -23.49
CA THR A 210 -7.30 0.68 -23.12
C THR A 210 -6.34 1.40 -24.06
N ASP A 211 -5.43 0.65 -24.70
CA ASP A 211 -4.42 1.20 -25.61
C ASP A 211 -4.84 1.01 -27.08
N GLN A 212 -5.80 1.81 -27.57
CA GLN A 212 -6.37 1.69 -28.94
C GLN A 212 -5.39 2.08 -30.08
N GLY A 213 -4.24 2.69 -29.78
CA GLY A 213 -3.26 3.14 -30.79
C GLY A 213 -2.18 2.09 -31.17
N ASP A 214 -1.74 1.27 -30.20
CA ASP A 214 -0.69 0.25 -30.32
C ASP A 214 -1.18 -1.11 -29.79
N SER A 215 -2.43 -1.44 -30.10
CA SER A 215 -3.13 -2.54 -29.44
C SER A 215 -2.43 -3.91 -29.64
N PRO A 216 -2.32 -4.70 -28.57
CA PRO A 216 -1.63 -5.97 -28.60
C PRO A 216 -2.45 -7.08 -29.26
N VAL A 217 -1.78 -8.00 -29.96
CA VAL A 217 -2.43 -9.23 -30.43
C VAL A 217 -2.65 -10.23 -29.31
N ALA A 218 -1.85 -10.15 -28.24
CA ALA A 218 -1.99 -10.95 -27.03
C ALA A 218 -1.49 -10.17 -25.82
N HIS A 219 -2.26 -10.22 -24.74
CA HIS A 219 -1.97 -9.50 -23.52
C HIS A 219 -2.41 -10.31 -22.29
N THR A 220 -1.51 -10.47 -21.33
CA THR A 220 -1.81 -10.99 -20.00
C THR A 220 -1.14 -10.11 -18.96
N VAL A 221 -1.89 -9.66 -17.96
CA VAL A 221 -1.38 -8.83 -16.86
C VAL A 221 -1.27 -9.64 -15.58
N CYS A 222 -0.27 -9.33 -14.75
CA CYS A 222 -0.28 -9.76 -13.36
C CYS A 222 -1.32 -8.93 -12.60
N GLU A 223 -2.50 -9.48 -12.43
CA GLU A 223 -3.65 -8.81 -11.80
C GLU A 223 -3.35 -8.26 -10.38
N ASP A 224 -2.44 -8.91 -9.66
CA ASP A 224 -1.96 -8.44 -8.36
C ASP A 224 -1.18 -7.12 -8.53
N ASN A 225 -0.22 -7.06 -9.45
CA ASN A 225 0.62 -5.88 -9.68
C ASN A 225 0.93 -5.69 -11.17
N PRO A 226 0.07 -5.01 -11.95
CA PRO A 226 0.24 -4.88 -13.40
C PRO A 226 1.48 -4.08 -13.83
N VAL A 227 1.98 -3.19 -12.97
CA VAL A 227 3.11 -2.29 -13.27
C VAL A 227 4.48 -2.86 -12.84
N GLY A 228 4.50 -4.01 -12.16
CA GLY A 228 5.72 -4.63 -11.64
C GLY A 228 6.63 -5.24 -12.71
N THR A 229 7.55 -6.09 -12.26
CA THR A 229 8.49 -6.79 -13.15
C THR A 229 8.65 -8.27 -12.79
N GLY A 230 8.97 -9.07 -13.81
CA GLY A 230 9.30 -10.50 -13.68
C GLY A 230 8.15 -11.47 -13.94
N PHE A 231 6.89 -11.00 -13.95
CA PHE A 231 5.76 -11.82 -14.35
C PHE A 231 5.94 -12.34 -15.78
N THR A 232 5.68 -13.63 -15.98
CA THR A 232 5.86 -14.28 -17.28
C THR A 232 4.91 -15.45 -17.42
N GLU A 233 4.34 -15.60 -18.61
CA GLU A 233 3.49 -16.73 -18.99
C GLU A 233 4.22 -17.72 -19.94
N PRO A 234 3.86 -19.02 -19.92
CA PRO A 234 4.45 -20.00 -20.83
C PRO A 234 4.28 -19.67 -22.32
N TRP A 235 3.12 -19.10 -22.70
CA TRP A 235 2.84 -18.69 -24.07
C TRP A 235 3.81 -17.60 -24.53
N PHE A 236 4.11 -16.64 -23.64
CA PHE A 236 5.01 -15.53 -23.91
C PHE A 236 6.45 -16.02 -24.10
N LEU A 237 6.92 -16.95 -23.28
CA LEU A 237 8.24 -17.57 -23.45
C LEU A 237 8.37 -18.30 -24.79
N LYS A 238 7.33 -19.01 -25.21
CA LYS A 238 7.30 -19.74 -26.48
C LYS A 238 7.25 -18.79 -27.68
N ALA A 239 6.42 -17.74 -27.58
CA ALA A 239 6.20 -16.77 -28.63
C ALA A 239 7.40 -15.84 -28.79
N VAL A 240 7.87 -15.18 -27.74
CA VAL A 240 8.94 -14.16 -27.80
C VAL A 240 10.32 -14.81 -27.81
N LYS A 241 10.54 -15.84 -26.97
CA LYS A 241 11.85 -16.46 -26.69
C LYS A 241 12.88 -15.47 -26.14
N PRO A 242 12.57 -14.78 -25.02
CA PRO A 242 13.49 -13.80 -24.44
C PRO A 242 14.79 -14.46 -23.99
N GLU A 243 15.92 -13.80 -24.23
CA GLU A 243 17.22 -14.24 -23.72
C GLU A 243 17.39 -13.95 -22.22
N ARG A 244 16.67 -12.92 -21.73
CA ARG A 244 16.77 -12.39 -20.38
C ARG A 244 15.40 -11.87 -19.95
N ILE A 245 15.06 -12.05 -18.67
CA ILE A 245 13.86 -11.49 -18.07
C ILE A 245 14.28 -10.75 -16.81
N ARG A 246 13.92 -9.47 -16.70
CA ARG A 246 14.21 -8.68 -15.49
C ARG A 246 13.48 -9.28 -14.30
N ALA A 247 14.19 -9.46 -13.19
CA ALA A 247 13.60 -9.93 -11.95
C ALA A 247 13.37 -8.76 -10.98
N PRO A 248 12.42 -8.89 -10.04
CA PRO A 248 12.14 -7.85 -9.06
C PRO A 248 13.34 -7.57 -8.15
N GLN A 249 13.46 -6.30 -7.78
CA GLN A 249 14.49 -5.77 -6.91
C GLN A 249 14.01 -5.60 -5.46
N ILE A 250 12.70 -5.52 -5.25
CA ILE A 250 12.06 -5.42 -3.94
C ILE A 250 11.22 -6.67 -3.69
N GLU A 251 11.46 -7.30 -2.55
CA GLU A 251 10.78 -8.53 -2.13
C GLU A 251 10.53 -8.53 -0.62
N ALA A 252 9.66 -9.44 -0.16
CA ALA A 252 9.53 -9.69 1.27
C ALA A 252 10.82 -10.31 1.81
N ASP A 253 11.34 -9.78 2.92
CA ASP A 253 12.60 -10.28 3.51
C ASP A 253 12.52 -11.77 3.90
N SER A 254 11.34 -12.23 4.31
CA SER A 254 11.08 -13.62 4.70
C SER A 254 10.92 -14.60 3.54
N ALA A 255 10.74 -14.13 2.30
CA ALA A 255 10.43 -14.97 1.15
C ALA A 255 11.13 -14.45 -0.12
N PRO A 256 12.45 -14.71 -0.28
CA PRO A 256 13.21 -14.20 -1.41
C PRO A 256 12.80 -14.85 -2.73
N VAL A 257 12.84 -14.06 -3.80
CA VAL A 257 12.54 -14.51 -5.18
C VAL A 257 13.62 -15.49 -5.64
N THR A 258 13.19 -16.62 -6.17
CA THR A 258 14.10 -17.65 -6.70
C THR A 258 13.71 -18.05 -8.12
N ALA A 259 14.67 -18.56 -8.88
CA ALA A 259 14.39 -19.14 -10.19
C ALA A 259 13.43 -20.34 -10.11
N GLN A 260 13.43 -21.08 -8.99
CA GLN A 260 12.53 -22.20 -8.79
C GLN A 260 11.09 -21.73 -8.59
N ALA A 261 10.87 -20.73 -7.72
CA ALA A 261 9.55 -20.12 -7.53
C ALA A 261 8.98 -19.60 -8.87
N TRP A 262 9.81 -18.94 -9.68
CA TRP A 262 9.42 -18.48 -11.02
C TRP A 262 9.09 -19.62 -11.98
N ILE A 263 9.83 -20.72 -11.95
CA ILE A 263 9.50 -21.90 -12.77
C ILE A 263 8.20 -22.56 -12.33
N ASP A 264 7.92 -22.57 -11.03
CA ASP A 264 6.70 -23.15 -10.50
C ASP A 264 5.48 -22.28 -10.82
N SER A 265 5.63 -20.94 -10.86
CA SER A 265 4.56 -20.05 -11.32
C SER A 265 4.19 -20.27 -12.78
N LEU A 266 5.15 -20.62 -13.66
CA LEU A 266 4.87 -21.02 -15.05
C LEU A 266 4.01 -22.29 -15.17
N ARG A 267 3.87 -23.05 -14.08
CA ARG A 267 2.99 -24.23 -14.00
C ARG A 267 1.69 -23.93 -13.26
N GLY A 268 1.38 -22.65 -13.01
CA GLY A 268 0.21 -22.23 -12.24
C GLY A 268 0.34 -22.49 -10.73
N GLN A 269 1.55 -22.72 -10.20
CA GLN A 269 1.75 -22.93 -8.78
C GLN A 269 2.11 -21.59 -8.10
N PRO A 270 1.24 -21.05 -7.21
CA PRO A 270 1.51 -19.79 -6.54
C PRO A 270 2.68 -19.94 -5.56
N SER A 271 3.46 -18.87 -5.41
CA SER A 271 4.56 -18.82 -4.45
C SER A 271 4.47 -17.56 -3.60
N PRO A 272 4.62 -17.65 -2.26
CA PRO A 272 4.73 -16.47 -1.39
C PRO A 272 5.91 -15.55 -1.76
N ALA A 273 6.95 -16.09 -2.39
CA ALA A 273 8.10 -15.33 -2.88
C ALA A 273 7.77 -14.44 -4.09
N LEU A 274 6.69 -14.76 -4.81
CA LEU A 274 6.24 -14.05 -6.01
C LEU A 274 5.00 -13.23 -5.69
N ARG A 275 5.17 -12.29 -4.76
CA ARG A 275 4.12 -11.34 -4.36
C ARG A 275 4.70 -9.93 -4.38
N ARG A 276 3.84 -8.96 -4.65
CA ARG A 276 4.19 -7.54 -4.47
C ARG A 276 4.59 -7.27 -3.02
N ALA A 277 5.59 -6.43 -2.83
CA ALA A 277 6.09 -6.05 -1.51
C ALA A 277 6.44 -4.57 -1.50
N GLY A 278 5.83 -3.76 -0.64
CA GLY A 278 6.11 -2.32 -0.61
C GLY A 278 5.40 -1.62 0.53
N PHE A 279 5.60 -0.30 0.61
CA PHE A 279 4.99 0.59 1.61
C PHE A 279 3.95 1.55 1.01
N GLY A 280 3.78 1.54 -0.32
CA GLY A 280 2.93 2.47 -1.06
C GLY A 280 1.45 2.06 -1.12
N VAL A 281 0.67 2.82 -1.90
CA VAL A 281 -0.76 2.59 -2.14
C VAL A 281 -0.97 1.58 -3.26
N ILE A 282 -1.78 0.55 -3.02
CA ILE A 282 -2.27 -0.39 -4.04
C ILE A 282 -3.36 0.31 -4.87
N GLY A 283 -3.21 0.25 -6.20
CA GLY A 283 -4.20 0.78 -7.12
C GLY A 283 -5.57 0.11 -6.96
N LYS A 284 -6.65 0.90 -7.01
CA LYS A 284 -8.04 0.41 -6.90
C LYS A 284 -8.39 -0.69 -7.91
N ALA A 285 -7.82 -0.59 -9.11
CA ALA A 285 -8.05 -1.54 -10.19
C ALA A 285 -7.29 -2.87 -10.03
N TRP A 286 -6.37 -2.99 -9.06
CA TRP A 286 -5.57 -4.21 -8.88
C TRP A 286 -6.36 -5.25 -8.08
N SER A 287 -6.09 -6.53 -8.31
CA SER A 287 -6.90 -7.63 -7.75
C SER A 287 -7.13 -7.59 -6.24
N PRO A 288 -6.18 -7.18 -5.37
CA PRO A 288 -6.41 -7.16 -3.92
C PRO A 288 -7.53 -6.21 -3.50
N ARG A 289 -7.68 -5.08 -4.20
CA ARG A 289 -8.75 -4.11 -3.94
C ARG A 289 -9.96 -4.40 -4.80
N ARG A 290 -9.77 -4.70 -6.09
CA ARG A 290 -10.87 -5.02 -7.00
C ARG A 290 -11.73 -6.19 -6.51
N ALA A 291 -11.14 -7.18 -5.84
CA ALA A 291 -11.88 -8.28 -5.22
C ALA A 291 -12.84 -7.85 -4.08
N LEU A 292 -12.68 -6.64 -3.54
CA LEU A 292 -13.50 -6.06 -2.48
C LEU A 292 -14.55 -5.08 -3.02
N ALA A 293 -14.51 -4.76 -4.32
CA ALA A 293 -15.43 -3.81 -4.94
C ALA A 293 -16.85 -4.38 -5.13
N GLY A 294 -17.05 -5.68 -4.90
CA GLY A 294 -18.29 -6.40 -5.15
C GLY A 294 -18.49 -6.76 -6.63
N THR A 295 -19.64 -7.37 -6.91
CA THR A 295 -19.99 -7.92 -8.23
C THR A 295 -20.87 -6.94 -9.02
N TYR A 296 -20.35 -6.45 -10.15
CA TYR A 296 -21.06 -5.55 -11.08
C TYR A 296 -21.55 -6.31 -12.32
N ASP A 297 -22.57 -7.14 -12.14
CA ASP A 297 -23.18 -7.95 -13.21
C ASP A 297 -24.53 -7.37 -13.71
N GLU A 298 -25.23 -8.12 -14.57
CA GLU A 298 -26.54 -7.72 -15.09
C GLU A 298 -27.60 -7.55 -13.98
N HIS A 299 -27.50 -8.32 -12.90
CA HIS A 299 -28.41 -8.20 -11.76
C HIS A 299 -28.16 -6.91 -10.99
N TRP A 300 -26.88 -6.57 -10.71
CA TRP A 300 -26.54 -5.25 -10.18
C TRP A 300 -27.05 -4.12 -11.08
N LEU A 301 -26.86 -4.24 -12.41
CA LEU A 301 -27.30 -3.21 -13.35
C LEU A 301 -28.83 -3.03 -13.34
N ALA A 302 -29.59 -4.13 -13.24
CA ALA A 302 -31.06 -4.11 -13.28
C ALA A 302 -31.69 -3.66 -11.96
N GLU A 303 -31.12 -4.04 -10.81
CA GLU A 303 -31.79 -3.91 -9.51
C GLU A 303 -31.11 -2.94 -8.54
N ARG A 304 -29.83 -2.61 -8.76
CA ARG A 304 -29.01 -1.87 -7.78
C ARG A 304 -28.48 -0.55 -8.29
N HIS A 305 -28.14 -0.46 -9.57
CA HIS A 305 -27.57 0.75 -10.15
C HIS A 305 -28.45 1.98 -9.83
N PRO A 306 -27.89 3.09 -9.31
CA PRO A 306 -26.45 3.42 -9.20
C PRO A 306 -25.80 3.10 -7.84
N GLY A 307 -26.45 2.31 -6.98
CA GLY A 307 -25.94 1.92 -5.65
C GLY A 307 -24.77 0.93 -5.71
N LEU A 308 -24.16 0.67 -4.55
CA LEU A 308 -23.09 -0.33 -4.41
C LEU A 308 -23.66 -1.76 -4.54
N PRO A 309 -22.86 -2.73 -5.03
CA PRO A 309 -23.19 -4.15 -4.91
C PRO A 309 -23.40 -4.59 -3.46
N ASP A 310 -24.21 -5.63 -3.26
CA ASP A 310 -24.48 -6.19 -1.92
C ASP A 310 -23.23 -6.78 -1.25
N ASP A 311 -22.35 -7.35 -2.06
CA ASP A 311 -21.09 -7.96 -1.64
C ASP A 311 -19.92 -6.96 -1.59
N PHE A 312 -20.18 -5.66 -1.67
CA PHE A 312 -19.16 -4.62 -1.51
C PHE A 312 -18.57 -4.64 -0.10
N GLN A 313 -17.24 -4.69 -0.01
CA GLN A 313 -16.52 -4.69 1.27
C GLN A 313 -15.77 -3.37 1.46
N PHE A 314 -16.01 -2.68 2.57
CA PHE A 314 -15.38 -1.39 2.85
C PHE A 314 -13.85 -1.42 2.96
N GLY A 315 -13.24 -2.60 3.14
CA GLY A 315 -11.80 -2.79 2.98
C GLY A 315 -11.27 -2.35 1.62
N TYR A 316 -12.14 -2.26 0.59
CA TYR A 316 -11.84 -1.63 -0.71
C TYR A 316 -11.22 -0.24 -0.57
N TRP A 317 -11.61 0.53 0.43
CA TRP A 317 -11.14 1.91 0.64
C TRP A 317 -9.80 2.00 1.37
N ASN A 318 -9.32 0.93 1.99
CA ASN A 318 -7.95 0.86 2.49
C ASN A 318 -6.98 0.68 1.31
N GLY A 319 -6.12 1.67 1.12
CA GLY A 319 -5.16 1.72 0.02
C GLY A 319 -3.84 1.04 0.33
N ALA A 320 -3.43 0.95 1.59
CA ALA A 320 -2.19 0.29 1.97
C ALA A 320 -2.32 -1.23 1.82
N PRO A 321 -1.24 -1.98 1.51
CA PRO A 321 -1.25 -3.43 1.61
C PRO A 321 -1.59 -3.86 3.04
N GLU A 322 -2.19 -5.04 3.23
CA GLU A 322 -2.60 -5.57 4.55
C GLU A 322 -1.48 -5.47 5.61
N GLN A 323 -0.23 -5.75 5.23
CA GLN A 323 0.92 -5.67 6.16
C GLN A 323 1.35 -4.23 6.51
N MET A 324 0.69 -3.24 5.91
CA MET A 324 0.84 -1.81 6.14
C MET A 324 -0.46 -1.18 6.66
N GLN A 325 -1.39 -1.99 7.16
CA GLN A 325 -2.60 -1.52 7.82
C GLN A 325 -2.48 -1.77 9.34
N THR A 326 -3.05 -0.87 10.14
CA THR A 326 -3.13 -1.01 11.60
C THR A 326 -4.56 -0.75 12.07
N PRO A 327 -4.92 -1.10 13.32
CA PRO A 327 -6.04 -0.42 13.98
C PRO A 327 -5.87 1.11 13.89
N HIS A 328 -6.97 1.86 13.99
CA HIS A 328 -6.91 3.32 13.99
C HIS A 328 -5.90 3.83 15.01
N LEU A 329 -4.98 4.65 14.52
CA LEU A 329 -3.91 5.19 15.35
C LEU A 329 -4.48 6.26 16.28
N LYS A 330 -3.85 6.44 17.44
CA LYS A 330 -4.18 7.48 18.42
C LYS A 330 -3.47 8.79 18.11
N GLY A 331 -2.49 8.79 17.21
CA GLY A 331 -1.71 9.96 16.84
C GLY A 331 -0.55 10.25 17.79
N ASP A 332 -0.14 9.27 18.62
CA ASP A 332 1.00 9.35 19.55
C ASP A 332 1.95 8.16 19.45
N GLU A 333 1.85 7.42 18.37
CA GLU A 333 2.71 6.29 18.10
C GLU A 333 4.13 6.73 17.79
N ALA A 334 5.09 5.88 18.15
CA ALA A 334 6.46 6.00 17.70
C ALA A 334 6.64 5.24 16.39
N ILE A 335 7.28 5.88 15.43
CA ILE A 335 7.56 5.35 14.10
C ILE A 335 9.07 5.17 13.99
N LEU A 336 9.51 3.97 13.61
CA LEU A 336 10.91 3.67 13.33
C LEU A 336 11.07 3.24 11.88
N LEU A 337 11.85 4.00 11.13
CA LEU A 337 12.18 3.73 9.73
C LEU A 337 13.67 3.41 9.61
N THR A 338 14.01 2.35 8.90
CA THR A 338 15.38 1.91 8.67
C THR A 338 15.70 1.97 7.19
N ASN A 339 16.82 2.60 6.83
CA ASN A 339 17.38 2.67 5.48
C ASN A 339 16.42 3.31 4.45
N LEU A 340 15.59 4.27 4.89
CA LEU A 340 14.67 5.04 4.05
C LEU A 340 15.06 6.51 3.88
N LEU A 341 16.21 6.90 4.42
CA LEU A 341 16.89 8.17 4.16
C LEU A 341 18.38 7.89 3.91
N PRO A 342 19.09 8.76 3.16
CA PRO A 342 20.52 8.65 2.97
C PRO A 342 21.32 8.66 4.29
N ALA A 343 22.44 7.94 4.31
CA ALA A 343 23.35 7.98 5.45
C ALA A 343 23.85 9.40 5.71
N GLY A 344 23.83 9.82 6.99
CA GLY A 344 24.24 11.16 7.41
C GLY A 344 23.15 12.24 7.27
N THR A 345 21.91 11.87 6.95
CA THR A 345 20.78 12.81 6.98
C THR A 345 20.56 13.34 8.40
N THR A 346 20.39 14.64 8.56
CA THR A 346 20.13 15.28 9.85
C THR A 346 18.89 14.68 10.53
N GLY A 347 18.94 14.47 11.85
CA GLY A 347 17.85 13.86 12.61
C GLY A 347 17.76 12.34 12.49
N THR A 348 18.78 11.69 11.91
CA THR A 348 18.89 10.22 11.86
C THR A 348 20.08 9.72 12.66
N ASP A 349 19.96 8.50 13.18
CA ASP A 349 21.06 7.77 13.81
C ASP A 349 21.67 6.76 12.83
N SER A 350 22.83 6.20 13.18
CA SER A 350 23.39 5.02 12.51
C SER A 350 23.63 3.90 13.52
N ASP A 351 23.26 2.67 13.17
CA ASP A 351 23.58 1.49 13.98
C ASP A 351 24.98 0.92 13.67
N ALA A 352 25.34 -0.18 14.35
CA ALA A 352 26.66 -0.81 14.22
C ALA A 352 26.88 -1.41 12.82
N GLU A 353 25.81 -1.79 12.14
CA GLU A 353 25.80 -2.30 10.77
C GLU A 353 25.81 -1.17 9.72
N GLY A 354 25.74 0.08 10.16
CA GLY A 354 25.74 1.26 9.31
C GLY A 354 24.38 1.56 8.68
N ASN A 355 23.30 0.98 9.19
CA ASN A 355 21.95 1.31 8.74
C ASN A 355 21.56 2.70 9.26
N THR A 356 20.86 3.46 8.43
CA THR A 356 20.31 4.77 8.82
C THR A 356 18.97 4.58 9.51
N LEU A 357 18.81 5.14 10.70
CA LEU A 357 17.60 5.00 11.52
C LEU A 357 16.92 6.36 11.72
N LEU A 358 15.69 6.48 11.26
CA LEU A 358 14.83 7.63 11.54
C LEU A 358 13.78 7.27 12.58
N ARG A 359 13.70 8.06 13.65
CA ARG A 359 12.65 7.97 14.67
C ARG A 359 11.74 9.17 14.56
N ILE A 360 10.45 8.93 14.48
CA ILE A 360 9.43 9.97 14.46
C ILE A 360 8.45 9.69 15.59
N GLN A 361 8.21 10.68 16.43
CA GLN A 361 7.16 10.62 17.45
C GLN A 361 5.95 11.40 16.92
N LEU A 362 4.80 10.75 16.81
CA LEU A 362 3.57 11.46 16.47
C LEU A 362 3.19 12.43 17.61
N PRO A 363 2.67 13.63 17.28
CA PRO A 363 2.59 14.76 18.22
C PRO A 363 1.48 14.61 19.28
N GLY A 364 0.61 13.62 19.16
CA GLY A 364 -0.52 13.38 20.04
C GLY A 364 -1.66 14.40 19.88
N HIS A 365 -1.56 15.36 18.96
CA HIS A 365 -2.61 16.35 18.76
C HIS A 365 -3.87 15.70 18.17
N LEU A 366 -5.05 15.97 18.76
CA LEU A 366 -6.28 15.26 18.43
C LEU A 366 -7.32 16.22 17.86
N PRO A 367 -7.71 16.05 16.59
CA PRO A 367 -8.99 16.55 16.10
C PRO A 367 -10.13 15.89 16.87
N MET A 368 -11.14 16.67 17.21
CA MET A 368 -12.34 16.21 17.90
C MET A 368 -13.59 16.76 17.23
N GLY A 369 -14.68 15.99 17.32
CA GLY A 369 -15.97 16.34 16.78
C GLY A 369 -17.01 16.59 17.87
N TRP A 370 -17.88 17.56 17.63
CA TRP A 370 -19.13 17.72 18.37
C TRP A 370 -20.30 17.56 17.42
N ALA A 371 -21.11 16.54 17.66
CA ALA A 371 -22.31 16.24 16.89
C ALA A 371 -23.55 16.76 17.62
N TYR A 372 -24.29 17.63 16.95
CA TYR A 372 -25.50 18.27 17.45
C TYR A 372 -26.72 17.60 16.83
N THR A 373 -27.58 17.06 17.68
CA THR A 373 -28.93 16.60 17.33
C THR A 373 -29.95 17.62 17.86
N ASP A 374 -31.24 17.41 17.56
CA ASP A 374 -32.33 18.20 18.12
C ASP A 374 -32.41 18.14 19.67
N GLN A 375 -31.94 17.03 20.25
CA GLN A 375 -32.10 16.74 21.68
C GLN A 375 -30.77 16.76 22.47
N THR A 376 -29.65 16.47 21.83
CA THR A 376 -28.37 16.21 22.52
C THR A 376 -27.15 16.72 21.76
N LEU A 377 -26.15 17.13 22.53
CA LEU A 377 -24.78 17.34 22.08
C LEU A 377 -23.94 16.12 22.45
N LYS A 378 -23.27 15.52 21.47
CA LYS A 378 -22.42 14.34 21.69
C LYS A 378 -21.01 14.59 21.18
N PHE A 379 -20.03 14.08 21.93
CA PHE A 379 -18.67 13.97 21.44
C PHE A 379 -18.61 12.90 20.35
N ALA A 380 -17.83 13.18 19.31
CA ALA A 380 -17.63 12.26 18.20
C ALA A 380 -16.13 12.22 17.84
N PRO A 381 -15.45 11.08 18.01
CA PRO A 381 -14.04 10.98 17.66
C PRO A 381 -13.84 11.08 16.15
N LEU A 382 -12.80 11.78 15.71
CA LEU A 382 -12.23 11.54 14.40
C LEU A 382 -11.14 10.47 14.56
N LEU A 383 -11.23 9.41 13.78
CA LEU A 383 -10.28 8.31 13.78
C LEU A 383 -9.14 8.62 12.82
N LEU A 384 -7.89 8.43 13.23
CA LEU A 384 -6.75 8.50 12.32
C LEU A 384 -6.69 7.23 11.49
N ASP A 385 -7.02 7.36 10.21
CA ASP A 385 -7.12 6.21 9.29
C ASP A 385 -6.18 6.30 8.08
N THR A 386 -5.38 7.36 7.97
CA THR A 386 -4.23 7.36 7.06
C THR A 386 -3.08 8.14 7.67
N LEU A 387 -1.95 7.46 7.86
CA LEU A 387 -0.64 8.02 8.15
C LEU A 387 0.20 7.93 6.88
N SER A 388 0.54 9.06 6.28
CA SER A 388 1.46 9.13 5.13
C SER A 388 2.78 9.77 5.55
N ILE A 389 3.89 9.13 5.23
CA ILE A 389 5.24 9.66 5.43
C ILE A 389 5.89 9.83 4.06
N ASP A 390 6.17 11.07 3.69
CA ASP A 390 6.81 11.43 2.44
C ASP A 390 8.29 11.74 2.69
N LEU A 391 9.14 10.83 2.22
CA LEU A 391 10.60 10.91 2.25
C LEU A 391 11.17 11.08 0.84
N SER A 392 10.33 11.44 -0.15
CA SER A 392 10.76 11.60 -1.54
C SER A 392 11.77 12.74 -1.72
N ASP A 393 11.69 13.75 -0.85
CA ASP A 393 12.71 14.77 -0.66
C ASP A 393 13.33 14.61 0.74
N ALA A 394 14.52 14.01 0.80
CA ALA A 394 15.25 13.75 2.04
C ALA A 394 15.59 15.03 2.83
N SER A 395 15.61 16.20 2.17
CA SER A 395 15.87 17.49 2.83
C SER A 395 14.64 18.09 3.50
N ARG A 396 13.45 17.63 3.10
CA ARG A 396 12.17 18.12 3.63
C ARG A 396 11.18 16.96 3.84
N PRO A 397 11.49 16.01 4.73
CA PRO A 397 10.56 14.93 5.01
C PRO A 397 9.27 15.48 5.62
N ALA A 398 8.14 14.90 5.26
CA ALA A 398 6.83 15.36 5.73
C ALA A 398 5.97 14.18 6.18
N ALA A 399 5.08 14.44 7.14
CA ALA A 399 4.05 13.50 7.54
C ALA A 399 2.66 14.12 7.32
N THR A 400 1.72 13.35 6.80
CA THR A 400 0.32 13.71 6.69
C THR A 400 -0.52 12.76 7.52
N LEU A 401 -1.43 13.32 8.32
CA LEU A 401 -2.42 12.58 9.10
C LEU A 401 -3.82 12.90 8.56
N VAL A 402 -4.58 11.88 8.19
CA VAL A 402 -5.97 12.02 7.76
C VAL A 402 -6.89 11.44 8.82
N TRP A 403 -7.82 12.28 9.27
CA TRP A 403 -8.74 11.97 10.34
C TRP A 403 -10.16 11.92 9.78
N ARG A 404 -10.92 10.89 10.14
CA ARG A 404 -12.26 10.66 9.62
C ARG A 404 -13.27 10.39 10.73
N ALA A 405 -14.44 11.00 10.60
CA ALA A 405 -15.61 10.64 11.37
C ALA A 405 -16.76 10.25 10.44
N THR A 406 -17.51 9.23 10.80
CA THR A 406 -18.61 8.70 9.99
C THR A 406 -19.86 8.47 10.84
N PHE A 407 -21.02 8.86 10.33
CA PHE A 407 -22.29 8.77 11.05
C PHE A 407 -23.44 8.40 10.11
N LEU A 408 -24.25 7.41 10.48
CA LEU A 408 -25.48 7.12 9.76
C LEU A 408 -26.39 8.34 9.77
N ARG A 409 -27.01 8.68 8.62
CA ARG A 409 -27.94 9.80 8.52
C ARG A 409 -29.13 9.65 9.47
N ALA A 410 -29.53 8.41 9.74
CA ALA A 410 -30.58 8.06 10.70
C ALA A 410 -30.30 8.52 12.14
N THR A 411 -29.05 8.86 12.49
CA THR A 411 -28.70 9.43 13.81
C THR A 411 -29.27 10.83 14.06
N GLY A 412 -29.79 11.51 13.02
CA GLY A 412 -30.43 12.81 13.16
C GLY A 412 -29.47 13.96 13.47
N ILE A 413 -28.17 13.79 13.21
CA ILE A 413 -27.17 14.84 13.41
C ILE A 413 -27.45 15.99 12.42
N GLN A 414 -27.79 17.15 12.97
CA GLN A 414 -28.11 18.35 12.21
C GLN A 414 -26.87 19.17 11.92
N ARG A 415 -25.93 19.25 12.88
CA ARG A 415 -24.68 20.01 12.77
C ARG A 415 -23.51 19.23 13.34
N PHE A 416 -22.35 19.34 12.70
CA PHE A 416 -21.08 18.82 13.19
C PHE A 416 -20.03 19.92 13.26
N GLU A 417 -19.37 20.04 14.41
CA GLU A 417 -18.26 20.97 14.61
C GLU A 417 -16.94 20.20 14.77
N ALA A 418 -15.99 20.44 13.87
CA ALA A 418 -14.61 19.98 14.07
C ALA A 418 -13.84 21.00 14.91
N ARG A 419 -13.21 20.54 15.98
CA ARG A 419 -12.36 21.33 16.87
C ARG A 419 -11.00 20.64 17.06
N PHE A 420 -10.04 21.39 17.57
CA PHE A 420 -8.68 20.92 17.74
C PHE A 420 -8.16 21.29 19.13
N ILE A 421 -7.48 20.35 19.77
CA ILE A 421 -6.82 20.56 21.05
C ILE A 421 -5.38 20.03 20.99
N GLN A 422 -4.47 20.71 21.68
CA GLN A 422 -3.15 20.14 21.94
C GLN A 422 -3.23 19.11 23.06
N ARG A 423 -2.49 18.01 22.97
CA ARG A 423 -2.55 16.94 23.97
C ARG A 423 -2.14 17.40 25.37
N SER A 424 -1.23 18.36 25.46
CA SER A 424 -0.86 19.04 26.70
C SER A 424 -2.06 19.66 27.41
N ASP A 425 -3.03 20.15 26.64
CA ASP A 425 -4.28 20.70 27.18
C ASP A 425 -5.26 19.59 27.53
N THR A 426 -5.31 18.49 26.77
CA THR A 426 -6.13 17.30 27.11
C THR A 426 -5.73 16.71 28.46
N ASN A 427 -4.43 16.55 28.73
CA ASN A 427 -3.91 16.05 30.01
C ASN A 427 -4.28 16.96 31.20
N ARG A 428 -4.55 18.25 30.95
CA ARG A 428 -5.05 19.20 31.95
C ARG A 428 -6.56 19.06 32.17
N VAL A 429 -7.31 18.62 31.16
CA VAL A 429 -8.77 18.45 31.19
C VAL A 429 -9.18 17.08 31.74
N SER A 430 -8.42 16.02 31.48
CA SER A 430 -8.67 14.65 31.96
C SER A 430 -8.44 14.44 33.47
N ALA A 431 -8.19 15.51 34.24
CA ALA A 431 -8.19 15.49 35.70
C ALA A 431 -9.61 15.46 36.31
N PHE A 432 -10.67 15.39 35.49
CA PHE A 432 -12.06 15.20 35.91
C PHE A 432 -12.58 13.81 35.50
N PRO A 433 -13.40 13.12 36.32
CA PRO A 433 -13.73 11.71 36.10
C PRO A 433 -14.62 11.50 34.86
N GLU A 434 -14.22 10.56 34.00
CA GLU A 434 -14.96 10.17 32.79
C GLU A 434 -16.20 9.32 33.13
N THR A 435 -17.38 9.76 32.72
CA THR A 435 -18.57 8.91 32.55
C THR A 435 -18.85 8.72 31.05
N GLY A 436 -17.99 7.96 30.37
CA GLY A 436 -18.18 7.56 28.98
C GLY A 436 -19.02 6.28 28.87
N VAL A 437 -20.16 6.33 28.18
CA VAL A 437 -20.91 5.13 27.77
C VAL A 437 -20.50 4.78 26.35
N GLY A 438 -19.91 3.59 26.18
CA GLY A 438 -19.58 3.03 24.87
C GLY A 438 -20.82 2.84 24.01
N ILE A 439 -20.74 3.22 22.74
CA ILE A 439 -21.76 2.93 21.74
C ILE A 439 -21.33 1.67 21.01
N ASP A 440 -22.16 0.64 21.14
CA ASP A 440 -22.04 -0.67 20.51
C ASP A 440 -22.22 -0.52 18.99
N LEU A 441 -21.12 -0.61 18.25
CA LEU A 441 -21.15 -0.90 16.82
C LEU A 441 -21.28 -2.42 16.72
N GLY A 442 -22.53 -2.88 16.70
CA GLY A 442 -22.85 -4.30 16.52
C GLY A 442 -22.07 -4.85 15.32
N ALA A 443 -21.28 -5.89 15.58
CA ALA A 443 -20.68 -6.71 14.55
C ALA A 443 -21.80 -7.24 13.64
N ALA A 444 -21.83 -6.79 12.40
CA ALA A 444 -22.57 -7.48 11.35
C ALA A 444 -21.71 -8.69 10.95
N ASP A 445 -21.91 -9.81 11.63
CA ASP A 445 -21.62 -11.13 11.07
C ASP A 445 -22.63 -11.36 9.94
N GLY A 446 -22.12 -11.48 8.71
CA GLY A 446 -22.88 -11.74 7.49
C GLY A 446 -22.05 -11.49 6.25
#